data_AF-A0A1D8MJ34-F1
#
_entry.id   AF-A0A1D8MJ34-F1
#
_cell.length_a   1.000
_cell.length_b   1.000
_cell.length_c   1.000
_cell.angle_alpha   90.00
_cell.angle_beta   90.00
_cell.angle_gamma   90.00
#
_symmetry.space_group_name_H-M   'P 1'
#
loop_
_entity.id
_entity.type
_entity.pdbx_description
1 polymer ?
#
loop_
_entity_poly.entity_id
_entity_poly.type
_entity_poly.pdbx_seq_one_letter_code
_entity_poly.pdbx_strand_id
1 'polypeptide(L)'
;HAGVAKLYTDIVNNGYNIMYLTSRSVGQADTTRAYLYGVNQDGWRLPKGPVIMSPDRTMAALRREIYLRKPEVFKMACLRDILNLFNGKEN
;
A
#
# COMPACT_ATOMS: atom_id res chain seq x y z
N HIS A 1 -4.43 2.40 14.66
CA HIS A 1 -4.52 1.34 15.69
C HIS A 1 -3.29 1.38 16.55
N ALA A 2 -3.44 1.24 17.87
CA ALA A 2 -2.30 1.15 18.78
C ALA A 2 -1.45 -0.10 18.49
N GLY A 3 -0.13 -0.01 18.68
CA GLY A 3 0.80 -1.14 18.54
C GLY A 3 1.22 -1.53 17.11
N VAL A 4 0.66 -0.91 16.06
CA VAL A 4 1.01 -1.24 14.67
C VAL A 4 2.45 -0.88 14.34
N ALA A 5 2.96 0.24 14.86
CA ALA A 5 4.34 0.65 14.58
C ALA A 5 5.36 -0.36 15.14
N LYS A 6 5.11 -0.89 16.35
CA LYS A 6 5.92 -1.94 16.95
C LYS A 6 5.85 -3.24 16.13
N LEU A 7 4.64 -3.71 15.82
CA LEU A 7 4.43 -4.92 15.01
C LEU A 7 5.18 -4.84 13.67
N TYR A 8 5.06 -3.73 12.95
CA TYR A 8 5.72 -3.59 11.65
C TYR A 8 7.24 -3.51 11.78
N THR A 9 7.74 -2.93 12.86
CA THR A 9 9.17 -2.92 13.15
C THR A 9 9.68 -4.34 13.41
N ASP A 10 8.96 -5.14 14.20
CA ASP A 10 9.32 -6.54 14.46
C ASP A 10 9.29 -7.40 13.18
N ILE A 11 8.32 -7.17 12.28
CA ILE A 11 8.27 -7.83 10.97
C ILE A 11 9.52 -7.51 10.13
N VAL A 12 9.96 -6.26 10.11
CA VAL A 12 11.19 -5.87 9.39
C VAL A 12 12.44 -6.44 10.04
N ASN A 13 12.50 -6.49 11.37
CA ASN A 13 13.61 -7.11 12.10
C ASN A 13 13.73 -8.61 11.81
N ASN A 14 12.63 -9.27 11.42
CA ASN A 14 12.62 -10.66 10.97
C ASN A 14 13.03 -10.83 9.49
N GLY A 15 13.50 -9.77 8.82
CA GLY A 15 14.01 -9.82 7.44
C GLY A 15 12.96 -9.61 6.35
N TYR A 16 11.72 -9.24 6.70
CA TYR A 16 10.67 -8.94 5.72
C TYR A 16 10.71 -7.47 5.31
N ASN A 17 10.25 -7.19 4.08
CA ASN A 17 10.06 -5.82 3.60
C ASN A 17 8.58 -5.43 3.69
N ILE A 18 8.32 -4.19 4.10
CA ILE A 18 6.96 -3.64 4.17
C ILE A 18 6.67 -2.83 2.91
N MET A 19 5.50 -3.08 2.32
CA MET A 19 4.91 -2.26 1.26
C MET A 19 3.56 -1.77 1.71
N TYR A 20 3.28 -0.48 1.51
CA TYR A 20 2.01 0.14 1.84
C TYR A 20 1.13 0.23 0.60
N LEU A 21 -0.15 -0.12 0.71
CA LEU A 21 -1.13 -0.01 -0.37
C LEU A 21 -2.28 0.88 0.08
N THR A 22 -2.61 1.89 -0.73
CA THR A 22 -3.73 2.81 -0.46
C THR A 22 -4.56 3.03 -1.71
N SER A 23 -5.86 3.27 -1.51
CA SER A 23 -6.77 3.70 -2.57
C SER A 23 -6.80 5.22 -2.76
N ARG A 24 -5.96 5.97 -2.02
CA ARG A 24 -5.73 7.39 -2.28
C ARG A 24 -5.05 7.55 -3.62
N SER A 25 -5.36 8.66 -4.30
CA SER A 25 -4.76 8.90 -5.59
C SER A 25 -3.33 9.44 -5.48
N VAL A 26 -2.56 9.28 -6.56
CA VAL A 26 -1.14 9.67 -6.62
C VAL A 26 -0.89 11.16 -6.39
N GLY A 27 -1.84 12.04 -6.67
CA GLY A 27 -1.76 13.47 -6.36
C GLY A 27 -1.83 13.76 -4.86
N GLN A 28 -2.20 12.78 -4.04
CA GLN A 28 -2.11 12.83 -2.57
C GLN A 28 -0.89 12.06 -2.03
N ALA A 29 0.09 11.76 -2.89
CA ALA A 29 1.24 10.95 -2.52
C ALA A 29 2.06 11.57 -1.38
N ASP A 30 2.37 12.86 -1.48
CA ASP A 30 3.24 13.52 -0.51
C ASP A 30 2.58 13.60 0.86
N THR A 31 1.29 13.94 0.90
CA THR A 31 0.49 13.92 2.14
C THR A 31 0.44 12.52 2.75
N THR A 32 0.31 11.48 1.92
CA THR A 32 0.24 10.10 2.40
C THR A 32 1.59 9.62 2.95
N ARG A 33 2.70 9.94 2.27
CA ARG A 33 4.05 9.65 2.76
C ARG A 33 4.35 10.40 4.06
N ALA A 34 4.04 11.69 4.10
CA ALA A 34 4.21 12.51 5.31
C ALA A 34 3.41 11.94 6.49
N TYR A 35 2.17 11.51 6.25
CA TYR A 35 1.36 10.85 7.26
C TYR A 35 2.04 9.57 7.78
N LEU A 36 2.47 8.66 6.90
CA LEU A 36 3.13 7.42 7.31
C LEU A 36 4.41 7.67 8.11
N TYR A 37 5.23 8.63 7.68
CA TYR A 37 6.47 8.99 8.37
C TYR A 37 6.25 9.73 9.70
N GLY A 38 5.09 10.38 9.85
CA GLY A 38 4.68 11.05 11.07
C GLY A 38 4.13 10.09 12.14
N VAL A 39 3.83 8.83 11.81
CA VAL A 39 3.33 7.87 12.79
C VAL A 39 4.46 7.49 13.76
N ASN A 40 4.25 7.82 15.03
CA ASN A 40 5.10 7.44 16.15
C ASN A 40 4.21 6.92 17.29
N GLN A 41 4.47 5.70 17.75
CA GLN A 41 3.76 5.06 18.87
C GLN A 41 4.80 4.58 19.87
N ASP A 42 4.86 5.22 21.04
CA ASP A 42 5.78 4.83 22.12
C ASP A 42 7.25 4.75 21.68
N GLY A 43 7.67 5.64 20.77
CA GLY A 43 9.02 5.67 20.19
C GLY A 43 9.20 4.81 18.93
N TRP A 44 8.24 3.95 18.62
CA TRP A 44 8.24 3.13 17.40
C TRP A 44 7.66 3.90 16.22
N ARG A 45 8.39 3.90 15.10
CA ARG A 45 7.95 4.49 13.84
C ARG A 45 7.60 3.41 12.85
N LEU A 46 6.72 3.75 11.91
CA LEU A 46 6.47 2.86 10.79
C LEU A 46 7.76 2.68 9.95
N PRO A 47 8.13 1.45 9.58
CA PRO A 47 9.30 1.22 8.75
C PRO A 47 9.12 1.83 7.36
N LYS A 48 10.22 2.23 6.73
CA LYS A 48 10.20 2.76 5.37
C LYS A 48 9.81 1.66 4.38
N GLY A 49 9.04 2.02 3.37
CA GLY A 49 8.60 1.11 2.32
C GLY A 49 7.95 1.84 1.16
N PRO A 50 7.85 1.21 -0.02
CA PRO A 50 7.11 1.76 -1.14
C PRO A 50 5.63 1.94 -0.79
N VAL A 51 5.03 3.00 -1.34
CA VAL A 51 3.60 3.29 -1.19
C VAL A 51 2.94 3.17 -2.55
N ILE A 52 2.18 2.10 -2.73
CA ILE A 52 1.39 1.84 -3.93
C ILE A 52 0.06 2.57 -3.80
N MET A 53 -0.26 3.36 -4.81
CA MET A 53 -1.40 4.27 -4.81
C MET A 53 -2.23 4.08 -6.06
N SER A 54 -3.48 4.51 -6.00
CA SER A 54 -4.31 4.57 -7.19
C SER A 54 -3.83 5.71 -8.11
N PRO A 55 -3.80 5.51 -9.44
CA PRO A 55 -3.46 6.59 -10.37
C PRO A 55 -4.54 7.69 -10.37
N ASP A 56 -4.14 8.96 -10.51
CA ASP A 56 -5.07 10.10 -10.55
C ASP A 56 -5.70 10.30 -11.93
N ARG A 57 -6.98 10.68 -11.96
CA ARG A 57 -7.82 11.01 -13.14
C ARG A 57 -7.81 10.04 -14.35
N THR A 58 -6.93 9.04 -14.44
CA THR A 58 -6.81 8.06 -15.53
C THR A 58 -7.62 6.78 -15.32
N MET A 59 -8.70 6.84 -14.53
CA MET A 59 -9.69 5.77 -14.43
C MET A 59 -11.07 6.21 -14.95
N ALA A 60 -11.22 7.22 -15.80
CA ALA A 60 -12.56 7.57 -16.31
C ALA A 60 -13.26 6.38 -17.02
N ALA A 61 -12.49 5.54 -17.74
CA ALA A 61 -12.99 4.30 -18.36
C ALA A 61 -13.06 3.12 -17.37
N LEU A 62 -12.02 2.89 -16.54
CA LEU A 62 -11.95 1.77 -15.58
C LEU A 62 -12.86 1.94 -14.33
N ARG A 63 -13.16 3.19 -13.91
CA ARG A 63 -14.01 3.51 -12.75
C ARG A 63 -15.49 3.22 -13.00
N ARG A 64 -15.92 3.20 -14.26
CA ARG A 64 -17.33 2.94 -14.58
C ARG A 64 -17.69 1.46 -14.46
N GLU A 65 -16.74 0.57 -14.75
CA GLU A 65 -16.97 -0.87 -14.76
C GLU A 65 -16.56 -1.57 -13.46
N ILE A 66 -15.41 -1.20 -12.87
CA ILE A 66 -14.80 -1.93 -11.74
C ILE A 66 -15.04 -1.23 -10.39
N TYR A 67 -14.97 0.11 -10.34
CA TYR A 67 -15.07 0.86 -9.08
C TYR A 67 -16.50 0.92 -8.52
N LEU A 68 -17.53 0.88 -9.37
CA LEU A 68 -18.93 0.91 -8.93
C LEU A 68 -19.42 -0.41 -8.31
N ARG A 69 -18.65 -1.50 -8.41
CA ARG A 69 -19.12 -2.83 -7.93
C ARG A 69 -18.19 -3.51 -6.93
N LYS A 70 -16.85 -3.42 -7.03
CA LYS A 70 -15.91 -4.15 -6.14
C LYS A 70 -14.52 -3.49 -6.01
N PRO A 71 -14.29 -2.54 -5.07
CA PRO A 71 -12.98 -1.89 -4.87
C PRO A 71 -11.84 -2.85 -4.51
N GLU A 72 -12.14 -4.01 -3.95
CA GLU A 72 -11.21 -5.09 -3.63
C GLU A 72 -10.55 -5.69 -4.89
N VAL A 73 -11.24 -5.69 -6.04
CA VAL A 73 -10.70 -6.22 -7.31
C VAL A 73 -9.49 -5.42 -7.77
N PHE A 74 -9.49 -4.10 -7.57
CA PHE A 74 -8.34 -3.26 -7.89
C PHE A 74 -7.13 -3.60 -7.02
N LYS A 75 -7.34 -3.78 -5.71
CA LYS A 75 -6.25 -4.14 -4.79
C LYS A 75 -5.68 -5.53 -5.15
N MET A 76 -6.53 -6.48 -5.46
CA MET A 76 -6.11 -7.83 -5.87
C MET A 76 -5.34 -7.81 -7.20
N ALA A 77 -5.82 -7.06 -8.20
CA ALA A 77 -5.14 -6.92 -9.49
C ALA A 77 -3.75 -6.31 -9.31
N CYS A 78 -3.67 -5.19 -8.59
CA CYS A 78 -2.38 -4.53 -8.33
C CYS A 78 -1.40 -5.42 -7.56
N LEU A 79 -1.87 -6.20 -6.58
CA LEU A 79 -1.03 -7.15 -5.85
C LEU A 79 -0.59 -8.32 -6.74
N ARG A 80 -1.45 -8.81 -7.62
CA ARG A 80 -1.10 -9.81 -8.63
C ARG A 80 -0.06 -9.31 -9.60
N ASP A 81 -0.20 -8.07 -10.09
CA ASP A 81 0.78 -7.46 -10.99
C ASP A 81 2.14 -7.37 -10.32
N ILE A 82 2.19 -7.00 -9.04
CA ILE A 82 3.42 -6.96 -8.26
C ILE A 82 3.99 -8.38 -8.07
N LEU A 83 3.15 -9.36 -7.74
CA LEU A 83 3.59 -10.76 -7.59
C LEU A 83 4.21 -11.29 -8.89
N ASN A 84 3.61 -10.99 -10.03
CA ASN A 84 4.09 -11.42 -11.35
C ASN A 84 5.45 -10.85 -11.74
N LEU A 85 5.92 -9.78 -11.07
CA LEU A 85 7.30 -9.28 -11.25
C LEU A 85 8.35 -10.19 -10.62
N PHE A 86 7.96 -11.11 -9.73
CA PHE A 86 8.86 -12.06 -9.08
C PHE A 86 8.80 -13.41 -9.81
N ASN A 87 9.91 -13.83 -10.40
CA ASN A 87 9.99 -15.09 -11.14
C ASN A 87 9.57 -16.29 -10.28
N GLY A 88 8.67 -17.13 -10.80
CA GLY A 88 8.38 -18.47 -10.27
C GLY A 88 7.44 -18.54 -9.07
N LYS A 89 6.58 -17.54 -8.83
CA LYS A 89 5.58 -17.59 -7.75
C LYS A 89 4.15 -17.60 -8.27
N GLU A 90 3.44 -18.70 -8.01
CA GLU A 90 1.99 -18.80 -8.10
C GLU A 90 1.38 -18.58 -6.70
N ASN A 91 0.14 -18.08 -6.64
CA ASN A 91 -0.59 -17.83 -5.39
C ASN A 91 -1.02 -19.12 -4.69
#